data_AF-A0A6H2H0X2-F1
#
_entry.id   AF-A0A6H2H0X2-F1
#
_cell.length_a   1.000
_cell.length_b   1.000
_cell.length_c   1.000
_cell.angle_alpha   90.00
_cell.angle_beta   90.00
_cell.angle_gamma   90.00
#
_symmetry.space_group_name_H-M   'P 1'
#
loop_
_entity.id
_entity.type
_entity.pdbx_description
1 polymer ?
#
loop_
_entity_poly.entity_id
_entity_poly.type
_entity_poly.pdbx_seq_one_letter_code
_entity_poly.pdbx_strand_id
1 'polypeptide(L)'
;MKYEGVIVTVSRHAHEQYCARIGPIEWDELIRQTQALLDADERGYDDGVYMQLGGIWWAVARVDMGLIMKTCYGRTSMHLPRALKWARRHNDRISLESMAF
;
A
#
# COMPACT_ATOMS: atom_id res chain seq x y z
N MET A 1 16.44 10.92 -3.64
CA MET A 1 15.92 11.03 -5.01
C MET A 1 15.72 9.65 -5.66
N LYS A 2 15.00 8.72 -5.01
CA LYS A 2 14.92 7.29 -5.42
C LYS A 2 13.84 7.02 -6.49
N TYR A 3 13.02 8.01 -6.80
CA TYR A 3 11.80 7.88 -7.61
C TYR A 3 11.65 8.98 -8.68
N GLU A 4 12.72 9.74 -8.94
CA GLU A 4 12.69 10.73 -10.01
C GLU A 4 12.48 10.05 -11.37
N GLY A 5 11.50 10.52 -12.14
CA GLY A 5 11.15 9.93 -13.44
C GLY A 5 10.42 8.57 -13.36
N VAL A 6 9.99 8.12 -12.17
CA VAL A 6 9.24 6.87 -12.02
C VAL A 6 7.77 7.06 -12.40
N ILE A 7 7.28 6.20 -13.28
CA ILE A 7 5.87 6.18 -13.70
C ILE A 7 5.06 5.27 -12.78
N VAL A 8 4.02 5.83 -12.16
CA VAL A 8 3.04 5.07 -11.38
C VAL A 8 2.03 4.41 -12.31
N THR A 9 1.76 3.13 -12.07
CA THR A 9 0.60 2.42 -12.64
C THR A 9 -0.18 1.78 -11.52
N VAL A 10 -1.50 1.72 -11.67
CA VAL A 10 -2.40 1.09 -10.69
C VAL A 10 -2.98 -0.16 -11.34
N SER A 11 -2.97 -1.29 -10.63
CA SER A 11 -3.62 -2.51 -11.11
C SER A 11 -5.14 -2.42 -10.94
N ARG A 12 -5.89 -3.24 -11.68
CA ARG A 12 -7.36 -3.33 -11.51
C ARG A 12 -7.76 -3.65 -10.09
N HIS A 13 -7.09 -4.64 -9.53
CA HIS A 13 -7.32 -5.04 -8.16
C HIS A 13 -7.02 -3.90 -7.18
N ALA A 14 -5.95 -3.14 -7.39
CA ALA A 14 -5.61 -2.01 -6.53
C ALA A 14 -6.66 -0.89 -6.57
N HIS A 15 -7.18 -0.55 -7.76
CA HIS A 15 -8.25 0.43 -7.93
C HIS A 15 -9.55 -0.01 -7.26
N GLU A 16 -9.97 -1.27 -7.46
CA GLU A 16 -11.15 -1.84 -6.82
C GLU A 16 -11.04 -1.79 -5.28
N GLN A 17 -9.87 -2.17 -4.73
CA GLN A 17 -9.63 -2.12 -3.29
C GLN A 17 -9.59 -0.68 -2.75
N TYR A 18 -9.05 0.27 -3.52
CA TYR A 18 -9.08 1.68 -3.16
C TYR A 18 -10.52 2.18 -3.06
N CYS A 19 -11.34 1.90 -4.07
CA CYS A 19 -12.74 2.30 -4.08
C CYS A 19 -13.51 1.72 -2.87
N ALA A 20 -13.24 0.46 -2.52
CA ALA A 20 -13.89 -0.21 -1.39
C ALA A 20 -13.44 0.32 -0.01
N ARG A 21 -12.21 0.84 0.11
CA ARG A 21 -11.57 1.15 1.42
C ARG A 21 -11.37 2.63 1.69
N ILE A 22 -11.23 3.45 0.65
CA ILE A 22 -10.94 4.88 0.73
C ILE A 22 -12.12 5.70 0.19
N GLY A 23 -12.62 5.33 -0.99
CA GLY A 23 -13.78 5.97 -1.60
C GLY A 23 -13.73 5.95 -3.14
N PRO A 24 -14.87 6.20 -3.82
CA PRO A 24 -14.96 6.18 -5.27
C PRO A 24 -14.02 7.21 -5.92
N ILE A 25 -13.30 6.78 -6.95
CA ILE A 25 -12.40 7.63 -7.74
C ILE A 25 -12.25 7.04 -9.14
N GLU A 26 -12.13 7.89 -10.14
CA GLU A 26 -11.79 7.44 -11.48
C GLU A 26 -10.36 6.93 -11.54
N TRP A 27 -10.11 5.96 -12.41
CA TRP A 27 -8.82 5.28 -12.48
C TRP A 27 -7.65 6.23 -12.79
N ASP A 28 -7.81 7.06 -13.81
CA ASP A 28 -6.77 8.00 -14.24
C ASP A 28 -6.49 9.06 -13.17
N GLU A 29 -7.54 9.46 -12.45
CA GLU A 29 -7.41 10.39 -11.34
C GLU A 29 -6.67 9.76 -10.16
N LEU A 30 -6.91 8.47 -9.87
CA LEU A 30 -6.14 7.74 -8.87
C LEU A 30 -4.66 7.65 -9.25
N ILE A 31 -4.33 7.36 -10.52
CA ILE A 31 -2.94 7.36 -11.01
C ILE A 31 -2.31 8.74 -10.81
N ARG A 32 -3.00 9.79 -11.27
CA ARG A 32 -2.50 11.17 -11.19
C ARG A 32 -2.22 11.61 -9.74
N GLN A 33 -3.16 11.34 -8.81
CA GLN A 33 -2.96 11.66 -7.40
C GLN A 33 -1.83 10.83 -6.78
N THR A 34 -1.74 9.54 -7.10
CA THR A 34 -0.67 8.68 -6.59
C THR A 34 0.70 9.13 -7.11
N GLN A 35 0.79 9.54 -8.38
CA GLN A 35 2.00 10.11 -8.96
C GLN A 35 2.38 11.41 -8.25
N ALA A 36 1.43 12.35 -8.07
CA ALA A 36 1.71 13.61 -7.40
C ALA A 36 2.21 13.43 -5.96
N LEU A 37 1.65 12.46 -5.22
CA LEU A 37 2.14 12.12 -3.88
C LEU A 37 3.55 11.53 -3.92
N LEU A 38 3.86 10.71 -4.92
CA LEU A 38 5.20 10.12 -5.08
C LEU A 38 6.24 11.20 -5.42
N ASP A 39 5.89 12.12 -6.32
CA ASP A 39 6.75 13.23 -6.75
C ASP A 39 7.01 14.22 -5.60
N ALA A 40 6.02 14.44 -4.73
CA ALA A 40 6.14 15.24 -3.53
C ALA A 40 6.89 14.54 -2.37
N ASP A 41 7.30 13.28 -2.56
CA ASP A 41 7.92 12.43 -1.55
C ASP A 41 7.10 12.25 -0.26
N GLU A 42 5.76 12.18 -0.38
CA GLU A 42 4.80 12.03 0.73
C GLU A 42 4.75 10.59 1.28
N ARG A 43 5.93 9.96 1.37
CA ARG A 43 6.09 8.56 1.79
C ARG A 43 6.36 8.48 3.29
N GLY A 44 5.55 7.67 3.99
CA GLY A 44 5.78 7.32 5.39
C GLY A 44 6.60 6.04 5.57
N TYR A 45 6.60 5.15 4.58
CA TYR A 45 7.28 3.85 4.62
C TYR A 45 7.53 3.30 3.20
N ASP A 46 8.65 2.59 2.99
CA ASP A 46 8.96 1.86 1.76
C ASP A 46 10.01 0.77 2.04
N ASP A 47 9.65 -0.51 1.87
CA ASP A 47 10.58 -1.66 1.94
C ASP A 47 10.78 -2.37 0.59
N GLY A 48 10.26 -1.78 -0.49
CA GLY A 48 10.27 -2.36 -1.84
C GLY A 48 9.13 -3.35 -2.14
N VAL A 49 8.38 -3.80 -1.13
CA VAL A 49 7.20 -4.67 -1.28
C VAL A 49 5.93 -3.96 -0.82
N TYR A 50 6.04 -3.17 0.25
CA TYR A 50 4.99 -2.35 0.81
C TYR A 50 5.45 -0.90 0.86
N MET A 51 4.50 0.00 0.60
CA MET A 51 4.71 1.44 0.65
C MET A 51 3.55 2.11 1.38
N GLN A 52 3.85 3.08 2.22
CA GLN A 52 2.85 4.01 2.74
C GLN A 52 3.04 5.34 2.02
N LEU A 53 2.02 5.79 1.29
CA LEU A 53 2.03 7.00 0.48
C LEU A 53 0.76 7.81 0.76
N GLY A 54 0.90 9.07 1.15
CA GLY A 54 -0.25 9.91 1.54
C GLY A 54 -1.09 9.30 2.68
N GLY A 55 -0.44 8.57 3.60
CA GLY A 55 -1.11 7.85 4.69
C GLY A 55 -1.86 6.57 4.26
N ILE A 56 -1.82 6.19 2.99
CA ILE A 56 -2.47 4.99 2.45
C ILE A 56 -1.43 3.88 2.27
N TRP A 57 -1.78 2.67 2.70
CA TRP A 57 -0.92 1.50 2.54
C TRP A 57 -1.13 0.81 1.20
N TRP A 58 -0.03 0.45 0.56
CA TRP A 58 -0.01 -0.21 -0.74
C TRP A 58 0.93 -1.41 -0.74
N ALA A 59 0.54 -2.49 -1.41
CA ALA A 59 1.50 -3.45 -1.95
C ALA A 59 1.98 -2.92 -3.30
N VAL A 60 3.29 -2.94 -3.52
CA VAL A 60 3.92 -2.40 -4.72
C VAL A 60 4.85 -3.40 -5.36
N ALA A 61 5.16 -3.18 -6.63
CA ALA A 61 6.31 -3.79 -7.27
C ALA A 61 7.04 -2.76 -8.13
N ARG A 62 8.36 -2.82 -8.09
CA ARG A 62 9.22 -2.03 -8.96
C ARG A 62 9.45 -2.81 -10.25
N VAL A 63 9.30 -2.10 -11.37
CA VAL A 63 9.67 -2.56 -12.71
C VAL A 63 10.63 -1.55 -13.30
N ASP A 64 11.30 -1.89 -14.41
CA ASP A 64 12.46 -1.15 -14.93
C ASP A 64 12.25 0.37 -15.06
N MET A 65 11.04 0.82 -15.41
CA MET A 65 10.71 2.25 -15.54
C MET A 65 9.49 2.68 -14.71
N GLY A 66 9.09 1.91 -13.70
CA GLY A 66 7.82 2.19 -13.04
C GLY A 66 7.60 1.56 -11.67
N LEU A 67 6.55 2.05 -11.02
CA LEU A 67 6.02 1.52 -9.78
C LEU A 67 4.60 1.04 -10.02
N ILE A 68 4.38 -0.27 -9.86
CA ILE A 68 3.06 -0.87 -10.00
C ILE A 68 2.43 -0.96 -8.61
N MET A 69 1.30 -0.29 -8.42
CA MET A 69 0.44 -0.42 -7.25
C MET A 69 -0.41 -1.69 -7.41
N LYS A 70 -0.07 -2.75 -6.66
CA LYS A 70 -0.68 -4.09 -6.79
C LYS A 70 -1.99 -4.22 -6.01
N THR A 71 -2.03 -3.69 -4.79
CA THR A 71 -3.18 -3.71 -3.88
C THR A 71 -3.17 -2.45 -3.03
N CYS A 72 -4.36 -1.88 -2.76
CA CYS A 72 -4.56 -0.83 -1.77
C CYS A 72 -5.09 -1.44 -0.46
N TYR A 73 -4.43 -1.28 0.68
CA TYR A 73 -4.93 -1.72 1.99
C TYR A 73 -5.70 -0.64 2.75
N GLY A 74 -5.77 0.56 2.20
CA GLY A 74 -6.46 1.70 2.79
C GLY A 74 -5.64 2.43 3.85
N ARG A 75 -6.32 3.29 4.64
CA ARG A 75 -5.71 4.01 5.76
C ARG A 75 -5.81 3.17 7.02
N THR A 76 -4.70 3.03 7.74
CA THR A 76 -4.69 2.38 9.06
C THR A 76 -3.50 2.88 9.88
N SER A 77 -3.68 2.94 11.20
CA SER A 77 -2.60 3.20 12.16
C SER A 77 -1.72 1.97 12.39
N MET A 78 -2.16 0.78 11.95
CA MET A 78 -1.38 -0.44 12.05
C MET A 78 -0.17 -0.40 11.11
N HIS A 79 0.98 -0.88 11.58
CA HIS A 79 2.14 -1.11 10.72
C HIS A 79 1.91 -2.36 9.87
N LEU A 80 1.36 -2.19 8.67
CA LEU A 80 0.86 -3.27 7.83
C LEU A 80 1.90 -4.38 7.54
N PRO A 81 3.16 -4.10 7.16
CA PRO A 81 4.15 -5.17 6.95
C PRO A 81 4.38 -6.05 8.18
N ARG A 82 4.38 -5.47 9.39
CA ARG A 82 4.55 -6.21 10.64
C ARG A 82 3.32 -7.07 10.93
N ALA A 83 2.12 -6.52 10.72
CA ALA A 83 0.86 -7.24 10.89
C ALA A 83 0.79 -8.46 9.96
N LEU A 84 1.05 -8.28 8.65
CA LEU A 84 1.03 -9.38 7.68
C LEU A 84 2.11 -10.43 7.96
N LYS A 85 3.31 -10.01 8.40
CA LYS A 85 4.37 -10.93 8.81
C LYS A 85 3.99 -11.74 10.05
N TRP A 86 3.33 -11.12 11.02
CA TRP A 86 2.80 -11.81 12.20
C TRP A 86 1.72 -12.81 11.80
N ALA A 87 0.77 -12.39 10.96
CA ALA A 87 -0.37 -13.20 10.53
C ALA A 87 0.12 -14.47 9.81
N ARG A 88 1.06 -14.32 8.87
CA ARG A 88 1.72 -15.46 8.20
C ARG A 88 2.43 -16.41 9.17
N ARG A 89 3.09 -15.90 10.22
CA ARG A 89 3.79 -16.72 11.21
C ARG A 89 2.83 -17.51 12.10
N HIS A 90 1.63 -16.99 12.34
CA HIS A 90 0.64 -17.60 13.22
C HIS A 90 -0.52 -18.23 12.44
N ASN A 91 -0.39 -18.37 11.12
CA ASN A 91 -1.42 -18.89 10.21
C ASN A 91 -2.78 -18.19 10.40
N ASP A 92 -2.75 -16.88 10.56
CA ASP A 92 -3.90 -16.01 10.85
C ASP A 92 -4.72 -16.41 12.10
N ARG A 93 -4.12 -17.18 13.02
CA ARG A 93 -4.75 -17.60 14.29
C ARG A 93 -4.31 -16.72 15.43
N ILE A 94 -5.27 -16.31 16.26
CA ILE A 94 -5.04 -15.66 17.54
C ILE A 94 -5.22 -16.72 18.62
N SER A 95 -4.22 -16.89 19.49
CA SER A 95 -4.38 -17.69 20.71
C SER A 95 -4.95 -16.80 21.81
N LEU A 96 -6.13 -17.15 22.30
CA LEU A 96 -6.76 -16.43 23.41
C LEU A 96 -6.23 -16.91 24.77
N GLU A 97 -5.60 -18.08 24.84
CA GLU A 97 -5.02 -18.64 26.07
C GLU A 97 -3.82 -17.82 26.55
N SER A 98 -3.00 -17.29 25.64
CA SER A 98 -1.88 -16.41 25.98
C SER A 98 -2.28 -14.95 26.25
N MET A 99 -3.58 -14.63 26.17
CA MET A 99 -4.11 -13.27 26.40
C MET A 99 -4.92 -13.18 27.70
N ALA A 100 -5.08 -14.29 28.43
CA ALA A 100 -5.58 -14.28 29.80
C ALA A 100 -4.44 -13.82 30.74
N PHE A 101 -4.62 -12.64 31.33
CA PHE A 101 -3.82 -12.16 32.46
C PHE A 101 -4.21 -12.87 33.74
#